data_AF-A0A4P5TS05-F1
#
_entry.id   AF-A0A4P5TS05-F1
#
_cell.length_a   1.000
_cell.length_b   1.000
_cell.length_c   1.000
_cell.angle_alpha   90.00
_cell.angle_beta   90.00
_cell.angle_gamma   90.00
#
_symmetry.space_group_name_H-M   'P 1'
#
loop_
_entity.id
_entity.type
_entity.pdbx_description
1 polymer ?
#
loop_
_entity_poly.entity_id
_entity_poly.type
_entity_poly.pdbx_seq_one_letter_code
_entity_poly.pdbx_strand_id
1 'polypeptide(L)'
;MLSYHDSNLLLSETIDSLQDELRKYAILPDAKPGYVEKQNTLILNLTTAYNGMQIPQAKLWQALENCMDEMRKIDPHLKGFSIFITEKPGGHMARIDINADGL
;
A
#
# COMPACT_ATOMS: atom_id res chain seq x y z
N MET A 1 -8.97 -11.06 -1.00
CA MET A 1 -8.36 -9.78 -0.58
C MET A 1 -7.51 -9.21 -1.74
N LEU A 2 -7.31 -7.89 -1.89
CA LEU A 2 -6.39 -7.32 -2.92
C LEU A 2 -4.93 -7.56 -2.51
N SER A 3 -4.05 -7.85 -3.48
CA SER A 3 -2.61 -7.97 -3.18
C SER A 3 -2.00 -6.60 -2.79
N TYR A 4 -0.81 -6.60 -2.19
CA TYR A 4 -0.10 -5.34 -1.91
C TYR A 4 0.15 -4.52 -3.19
N HIS A 5 0.46 -5.21 -4.29
CA HIS A 5 0.65 -4.60 -5.60
C HIS A 5 -0.64 -3.96 -6.12
N ASP A 6 -1.76 -4.71 -6.12
CA ASP A 6 -3.04 -4.23 -6.63
C ASP A 6 -3.60 -3.08 -5.77
N SER A 7 -3.37 -3.14 -4.45
CA SER A 7 -3.79 -2.10 -3.51
C SER A 7 -3.02 -0.80 -3.73
N ASN A 8 -1.71 -0.88 -4.01
CA ASN A 8 -0.89 0.28 -4.34
C ASN A 8 -1.27 0.89 -5.68
N LEU A 9 -1.54 0.05 -6.69
CA LEU A 9 -1.99 0.51 -8.00
C LEU A 9 -3.32 1.27 -7.87
N LEU A 10 -4.30 0.67 -7.19
CA LEU A 10 -5.61 1.30 -6.95
C LEU A 10 -5.49 2.63 -6.22
N LEU A 11 -4.61 2.72 -5.20
CA LEU A 11 -4.40 3.96 -4.45
C LEU A 11 -3.76 5.04 -5.34
N SER A 12 -2.78 4.67 -6.16
CA SER A 12 -2.15 5.60 -7.12
C SER A 12 -3.18 6.14 -8.11
N GLU A 13 -3.97 5.26 -8.74
CA GLU A 13 -5.02 5.65 -9.69
C GLU A 13 -6.08 6.54 -9.03
N THR A 14 -6.43 6.27 -7.78
CA THR A 14 -7.38 7.10 -7.02
C THR A 14 -6.82 8.50 -6.78
N ILE A 15 -5.54 8.63 -6.41
CA ILE A 15 -4.89 9.94 -6.21
C ILE A 15 -4.87 10.73 -7.53
N ASP A 16 -4.55 10.07 -8.64
CA ASP A 16 -4.52 10.70 -9.97
C ASP A 16 -5.93 11.17 -10.39
N SER A 17 -6.95 10.35 -10.18
CA SER A 17 -8.35 10.72 -10.46
C SER A 17 -8.78 11.94 -9.64
N LEU A 18 -8.44 11.99 -8.35
CA LEU A 18 -8.74 13.13 -7.48
C LEU A 18 -8.04 14.42 -7.95
N GLN A 19 -6.79 14.32 -8.41
CA GLN A 19 -6.07 15.46 -8.98
C GLN A 19 -6.74 15.99 -10.24
N ASP A 20 -7.13 15.10 -11.15
CA ASP A 20 -7.75 15.48 -12.40
C ASP A 20 -9.14 16.09 -12.20
N GLU A 21 -9.95 15.54 -11.29
CA GLU A 21 -11.22 16.12 -10.90
C GLU A 21 -11.04 17.52 -10.28
N LEU A 22 -10.07 17.68 -9.40
CA LEU A 22 -9.80 18.97 -8.78
C LEU A 22 -9.32 20.01 -9.79
N ARG A 23 -8.47 19.61 -10.76
CA ARG A 23 -8.04 20.49 -11.87
C ARG A 23 -9.22 20.95 -12.71
N LYS A 24 -10.14 20.04 -13.05
CA LYS A 24 -11.37 20.37 -13.80
C LYS A 24 -12.28 21.30 -13.00
N TYR A 25 -12.38 21.11 -11.69
CA TYR A 25 -13.15 21.99 -10.82
C TYR A 25 -12.52 23.38 -10.70
N ALA A 26 -11.20 23.46 -10.49
CA ALA A 26 -10.51 24.72 -10.20
C ALA A 26 -10.52 25.74 -11.35
N ILE A 27 -10.75 25.30 -12.59
CA ILE A 27 -10.89 26.19 -13.76
C ILE A 27 -12.29 26.78 -13.91
N LEU A 28 -13.28 26.30 -13.15
CA LEU A 28 -14.63 26.83 -13.20
C LEU A 28 -14.66 28.26 -12.58
N PRO A 29 -15.41 29.20 -13.18
CA PRO A 29 -15.44 30.59 -12.72
C PRO A 29 -16.06 30.77 -11.31
N ASP A 30 -16.84 29.79 -10.84
CA ASP A 30 -17.47 29.74 -9.52
C ASP A 30 -16.77 28.78 -8.55
N ALA A 31 -15.58 28.28 -8.91
CA ALA A 31 -14.79 27.40 -8.06
C ALA A 31 -14.47 28.09 -6.73
N LYS A 32 -14.79 27.41 -5.61
CA LYS A 32 -14.56 27.94 -4.27
C LYS A 32 -13.09 27.76 -3.89
N PRO A 33 -12.31 28.84 -3.69
CA PRO A 33 -10.87 28.72 -3.40
C PRO A 33 -10.58 27.87 -2.16
N GLY A 34 -11.36 28.06 -1.08
CA GLY A 34 -11.19 27.29 0.15
C GLY A 34 -11.48 25.78 0.00
N TYR A 35 -12.34 25.38 -0.96
CA TYR A 35 -12.52 23.98 -1.29
C TYR A 35 -11.30 23.43 -2.04
N VAL A 36 -10.77 24.20 -3.00
CA VAL A 36 -9.58 23.83 -3.77
C VAL A 36 -8.37 23.61 -2.87
N GLU A 37 -8.12 24.53 -1.93
CA GLU A 37 -7.03 24.40 -0.95
C GLU A 37 -7.19 23.18 -0.05
N LYS A 38 -8.41 22.94 0.46
CA LYS A 38 -8.71 21.78 1.30
C LYS A 38 -8.46 20.46 0.56
N GLN A 39 -8.90 20.36 -0.69
CA GLN A 39 -8.70 19.16 -1.50
C GLN A 39 -7.23 18.97 -1.88
N ASN A 40 -6.52 20.03 -2.26
CA ASN A 40 -5.07 19.97 -2.50
C ASN A 40 -4.32 19.45 -1.27
N THR A 41 -4.69 19.91 -0.07
CA THR A 41 -4.09 19.43 1.19
C THR A 41 -4.34 17.94 1.40
N LEU A 42 -5.56 17.47 1.12
CA LEU A 42 -5.91 16.06 1.25
C LEU A 42 -5.11 15.19 0.26
N ILE A 43 -5.04 15.61 -1.01
CA ILE A 43 -4.27 14.93 -2.06
C ILE A 43 -2.78 14.88 -1.69
N LEU A 44 -2.23 15.98 -1.18
CA LEU A 44 -0.83 16.03 -0.72
C LEU A 44 -0.57 15.03 0.42
N ASN A 45 -1.47 14.96 1.40
CA ASN A 45 -1.36 14.01 2.50
C ASN A 45 -1.43 12.55 2.02
N LEU A 46 -2.35 12.25 1.10
CA LEU A 46 -2.47 10.92 0.48
C LEU A 46 -1.21 10.55 -0.31
N THR A 47 -0.68 11.49 -1.10
CA THR A 47 0.56 11.29 -1.87
C THR A 47 1.76 11.07 -0.94
N THR A 48 1.83 11.80 0.17
CA THR A 48 2.88 11.64 1.18
C THR A 48 2.81 10.26 1.84
N ALA A 49 1.60 9.82 2.21
CA ALA A 49 1.39 8.48 2.76
C ALA A 49 1.75 7.40 1.74
N TYR A 50 1.31 7.53 0.48
CA TYR A 50 1.67 6.63 -0.60
C TYR A 50 3.18 6.52 -0.76
N ASN A 51 3.89 7.64 -0.89
CA ASN A 51 5.35 7.66 -1.01
C ASN A 51 6.04 7.06 0.23
N GLY A 52 5.51 7.31 1.43
CA GLY A 52 6.00 6.71 2.67
C GLY A 52 5.91 5.17 2.67
N MET A 53 4.87 4.60 2.06
CA MET A 53 4.72 3.16 1.88
C MET A 53 5.68 2.57 0.83
N GLN A 54 6.17 3.39 -0.11
CA GLN A 54 7.09 2.95 -1.17
C GLN A 54 8.55 2.82 -0.71
N ILE A 55 8.92 3.47 0.39
CA ILE A 55 10.30 3.56 0.88
C ILE A 55 10.55 2.35 1.83
N PRO A 56 11.74 1.75 1.84
CA PRO A 56 12.14 0.36 1.50
C PRO A 56 11.32 -0.89 1.93
N GLN A 57 10.21 -0.79 2.66
CA GLN A 57 9.47 -1.97 3.15
C GLN A 57 8.67 -2.68 2.04
N ALA A 58 8.26 -1.95 1.00
CA ALA A 58 7.58 -2.47 -0.19
C ALA A 58 8.37 -3.59 -0.89
N LYS A 59 9.68 -3.37 -1.11
CA LYS A 59 10.55 -4.36 -1.78
C LYS A 59 10.77 -5.60 -0.93
N LEU A 60 10.88 -5.43 0.38
CA LEU A 60 10.98 -6.54 1.33
C LEU A 60 9.68 -7.37 1.33
N TRP A 61 8.53 -6.69 1.36
CA TRP A 61 7.23 -7.33 1.34
C TRP A 61 6.97 -8.09 0.05
N GLN A 62 7.27 -7.47 -1.09
CA GLN A 62 7.13 -8.13 -2.40
C GLN A 62 8.08 -9.33 -2.55
N ALA A 63 9.30 -9.25 -2.01
CA ALA A 63 10.20 -10.40 -1.98
C ALA A 63 9.66 -11.56 -1.12
N LEU A 64 9.00 -11.25 -0.01
CA LEU A 64 8.33 -12.24 0.84
C LEU A 64 7.13 -12.87 0.11
N GLU A 65 6.28 -12.07 -0.54
CA GLU A 65 5.15 -12.56 -1.34
C GLU A 65 5.59 -13.50 -2.46
N ASN A 66 6.61 -13.11 -3.23
CA ASN A 66 7.18 -13.98 -4.27
C ASN A 66 7.70 -15.31 -3.70
N CYS A 67 8.35 -15.29 -2.54
CA CYS A 67 8.84 -16.51 -1.88
C CYS A 67 7.67 -17.42 -1.45
N MET A 68 6.61 -16.84 -0.89
CA MET A 68 5.40 -17.57 -0.50
C MET A 68 4.73 -18.24 -1.71
N ASP A 69 4.65 -17.53 -2.84
CA ASP A 69 4.05 -18.07 -4.06
C ASP A 69 4.89 -19.18 -4.70
N GLU A 70 6.22 -19.05 -4.72
CA GLU A 70 7.10 -20.14 -5.15
C GLU A 70 6.96 -21.38 -4.25
N MET A 71 6.83 -21.20 -2.93
CA MET A 71 6.59 -22.31 -2.00
C MET A 71 5.25 -23.01 -2.25
N ARG A 72 4.18 -22.25 -2.55
CA ARG A 72 2.86 -22.82 -2.91
C ARG A 72 2.88 -23.60 -4.23
N LYS A 73 3.75 -23.24 -5.18
CA LYS A 73 3.93 -24.02 -6.41
C LYS A 73 4.56 -25.38 -6.14
N ILE A 74 5.40 -25.48 -5.12
CA ILE A 74 6.07 -26.73 -4.71
C ILE A 74 5.13 -27.61 -3.88
N ASP A 75 4.42 -27.01 -2.91
CA ASP A 75 3.42 -27.70 -2.09
C ASP A 75 2.08 -26.92 -2.10
N PRO A 76 1.10 -27.36 -2.92
CA PRO A 76 -0.22 -26.73 -2.98
C PRO A 76 -1.04 -26.87 -1.69
N HIS A 77 -0.65 -27.74 -0.75
CA HIS A 77 -1.37 -27.96 0.51
C HIS A 77 -0.87 -27.09 1.67
N LEU A 78 0.08 -26.18 1.40
CA LEU A 78 0.69 -25.32 2.40
C LEU A 78 -0.35 -24.31 2.94
N LYS A 79 -0.69 -24.44 4.23
CA LYS A 79 -1.82 -23.72 4.86
C LYS A 79 -1.50 -22.35 5.46
N GLY A 80 -0.23 -21.96 5.48
CA GLY A 80 0.17 -20.68 6.05
C GLY A 80 1.67 -20.47 6.11
N PHE A 81 2.06 -19.25 6.42
CA PHE A 81 3.45 -18.82 6.54
C PHE A 81 3.66 -18.08 7.86
N SER A 82 4.80 -18.31 8.49
CA SER A 82 5.24 -17.54 9.66
C SER A 82 6.49 -16.75 9.31
N ILE A 83 6.45 -15.43 9.48
CA ILE A 83 7.58 -14.53 9.23
C ILE A 83 8.21 -14.16 10.57
N PHE A 84 9.53 -14.35 10.68
CA PHE A 84 10.32 -13.98 11.85
C PHE A 84 11.15 -12.74 11.54
N ILE A 85 10.88 -11.64 12.25
CA ILE A 85 11.65 -10.40 12.15
C ILE A 85 12.51 -10.28 13.41
N THR A 86 13.82 -10.12 13.22
CA THR A 86 14.79 -9.98 14.32
C THR A 86 15.39 -8.59 14.32
N GLU A 87 15.18 -7.81 15.38
CA GLU A 87 15.84 -6.53 15.55
C GLU A 87 17.23 -6.71 16.20
N LYS A 88 18.28 -6.24 15.52
CA LYS A 88 19.64 -6.21 16.08
C LYS A 88 19.95 -4.85 16.71
N PRO A 89 20.75 -4.79 17.81
CA PRO A 89 21.33 -5.91 18.54
C PRO A 89 20.60 -6.11 19.88
N GLY A 90 19.53 -6.90 19.90
CA GLY A 90 18.91 -7.39 21.16
C GLY A 90 17.41 -7.11 21.36
N GLY A 91 16.71 -6.59 20.35
CA GLY A 91 15.29 -6.23 20.48
C GLY A 91 14.37 -7.34 19.97
N HIS A 92 13.38 -7.71 20.79
CA HIS A 92 12.17 -8.47 20.52
C HIS A 92 12.00 -9.17 19.15
N MET A 93 11.77 -10.49 19.18
CA MET A 93 11.32 -11.24 18.00
C MET A 93 9.83 -10.97 17.79
N ALA A 94 9.49 -10.31 16.68
CA ALA A 94 8.11 -10.21 16.22
C ALA A 94 7.79 -11.40 15.30
N ARG A 95 6.70 -12.10 15.60
CA ARG A 95 6.15 -13.17 14.76
C ARG A 95 4.88 -12.67 14.09
N ILE A 96 4.82 -12.78 12.77
CA ILE A 96 3.61 -12.51 11.99
C ILE A 96 3.15 -13.86 11.42
N ASP A 97 1.95 -14.29 11.82
CA ASP A 97 1.31 -15.48 11.28
C ASP A 97 0.36 -15.09 10.15
N ILE A 98 0.57 -15.69 8.98
CA ILE A 98 -0.26 -15.48 7.78
C ILE A 98 -1.00 -16.80 7.52
N ASN A 99 -2.26 -16.88 7.96
CA ASN A 99 -3.13 -18.03 7.71
C ASN A 99 -3.76 -17.90 6.32
N ALA A 100 -3.65 -18.94 5.49
CA ALA A 100 -4.29 -18.98 4.18
C ALA A 100 -5.82 -19.24 4.28
N ASP A 101 -6.28 -19.82 5.39
CA ASP A 101 -7.67 -20.25 5.59
C ASP A 101 -8.67 -19.10 5.88
N GLY A 102 -8.26 -17.83 5.74
CA GLY A 102 -9.10 -16.65 6.03
C GLY A 102 -8.90 -15.44 5.12
N LEU A 103 -8.30 -15.61 3.92
CA LEU A 103 -7.98 -14.55 2.94
C LEU A 103 -8.83 -14.61 1.66
#